data_AF-A0A2J7R3M0-F1
#
_entry.id   AF-A0A2J7R3M0-F1
#
_cell.length_a   1.000
_cell.length_b   1.000
_cell.length_c   1.000
_cell.angle_alpha   90.00
_cell.angle_beta   90.00
_cell.angle_gamma   90.00
#
_symmetry.space_group_name_H-M   'P 1'
#
loop_
_entity.id
_entity.type
_entity.pdbx_description
1 polymer ?
#
loop_
_entity_poly.entity_id
_entity_poly.type
_entity_poly.pdbx_seq_one_letter_code
_entity_poly.pdbx_strand_id
1 'polypeptide(L)'
;MCHKKVLFPRYNDPEKLLETRKGRCGEWANCFTLMCRALGWEARYIADETDHVWTEVYSGTRRRWLHCDPCENVCDCPLLYEIGWGKKLSYVMAYSRDEVQDVTWRYSCRHQKVLSRRTECTESDLLATIMQLRQERQQDMSDARKLYLNKRLVAELVEFLTPRQPTEAEKKGRTSGSLAWRLARGETDVSQKCVDPFTWKPTQSEIKAGKMHIRYSTSRNKYVRSVGLEEIEGWENGTFQMKSVFRKEEKDWKMAYLATTEGSDEGTIMWKFDFTDSGTVVDSVCIQCSTWLRDTGRVLLKLCAGDTCALVPGDGKVFETSDFRGCSKLEFSAHLRVGIGDGGWQHAQLFRQNTGENEDYPLDIIIRLKKCL
;
A
#
# COMPACT_ATOMS: atom_id res chain seq x y z
N MET A 1 -24.90 -10.35 4.91
CA MET A 1 -24.13 -10.89 6.07
C MET A 1 -25.00 -11.84 6.89
N CYS A 2 -24.43 -12.81 7.62
CA CYS A 2 -25.18 -13.76 8.47
C CYS A 2 -25.25 -13.38 9.97
N HIS A 3 -25.00 -12.12 10.36
CA HIS A 3 -24.99 -11.63 11.76
C HIS A 3 -24.20 -12.47 12.79
N LYS A 4 -23.31 -13.36 12.34
CA LYS A 4 -22.49 -14.19 13.24
C LYS A 4 -21.24 -13.43 13.65
N LYS A 5 -21.01 -13.34 14.97
CA LYS A 5 -19.73 -12.93 15.54
C LYS A 5 -18.68 -14.00 15.24
N VAL A 6 -17.56 -13.61 14.65
CA VAL A 6 -16.41 -14.48 14.43
C VAL A 6 -15.33 -14.09 15.43
N LEU A 7 -14.85 -15.06 16.20
CA LEU A 7 -13.74 -14.83 17.12
C LEU A 7 -12.42 -14.80 16.35
N PHE A 8 -11.53 -13.89 16.75
CA PHE A 8 -10.15 -13.83 16.26
C PHE A 8 -9.19 -13.89 17.46
N PRO A 9 -8.95 -15.08 18.03
CA PRO A 9 -8.02 -15.23 19.15
C PRO A 9 -6.59 -14.90 18.72
N ARG A 10 -5.84 -14.28 19.63
CA ARG A 10 -4.43 -13.91 19.45
C ARG A 10 -3.57 -14.97 20.13
N TYR A 11 -3.10 -15.95 19.35
CA TYR A 11 -2.34 -17.08 19.89
C TYR A 11 -0.84 -16.76 19.94
N ASN A 12 -0.20 -17.10 21.06
CA ASN A 12 1.25 -17.00 21.23
C ASN A 12 1.97 -18.35 21.07
N ASP A 13 1.24 -19.46 21.09
CA ASP A 13 1.81 -20.79 20.88
C ASP A 13 2.10 -20.98 19.38
N PRO A 14 3.38 -21.10 18.96
CA PRO A 14 3.71 -21.23 17.56
C PRO A 14 3.23 -22.55 16.95
N GLU A 15 3.01 -23.61 17.73
CA GLU A 15 2.40 -24.85 17.23
C GLU A 15 0.96 -24.59 16.75
N LYS A 16 0.19 -23.83 17.55
CA LYS A 16 -1.16 -23.41 17.14
C LYS A 16 -1.15 -22.49 15.92
N LEU A 17 -0.09 -21.69 15.74
CA LEU A 17 0.06 -20.82 14.57
C LEU A 17 0.27 -21.60 13.26
N LEU A 18 0.92 -22.78 13.32
CA LEU A 18 1.06 -23.67 12.16
C LEU A 18 -0.28 -24.23 11.67
N GLU A 19 -1.24 -24.42 12.58
CA GLU A 19 -2.60 -24.85 12.27
C GLU A 19 -3.44 -23.67 11.75
N THR A 20 -3.45 -22.55 12.48
CA THR A 20 -4.34 -21.42 12.19
C THR A 20 -3.93 -20.61 10.97
N ARG A 21 -2.62 -20.52 10.68
CA ARG A 21 -2.02 -19.87 9.50
C ARG A 21 -2.53 -18.45 9.22
N LYS A 22 -2.89 -17.71 10.27
CA LYS A 22 -3.42 -16.35 10.19
C LYS A 22 -3.06 -15.57 11.44
N GLY A 23 -2.94 -14.26 11.30
CA GLY A 23 -2.56 -13.39 12.40
C GLY A 23 -2.14 -12.01 11.93
N ARG A 24 -1.45 -11.28 12.83
CA ARG A 24 -0.78 -10.00 12.58
C ARG A 24 0.70 -10.18 12.92
N CYS A 25 1.46 -9.09 13.01
CA CYS A 25 2.92 -9.15 13.16
C CYS A 25 3.42 -10.10 14.25
N GLY A 26 2.76 -10.11 15.41
CA GLY A 26 3.02 -11.07 16.49
C GLY A 26 3.05 -12.53 16.02
N GLU A 27 1.96 -13.00 15.44
CA GLU A 27 1.85 -14.40 14.99
C GLU A 27 2.79 -14.71 13.83
N TRP A 28 2.93 -13.79 12.87
CA TRP A 28 3.80 -13.97 11.71
C TRP A 28 5.27 -14.07 12.13
N ALA A 29 5.77 -13.15 12.95
CA ALA A 29 7.16 -13.17 13.44
C ALA A 29 7.43 -14.40 14.32
N ASN A 30 6.49 -14.78 15.19
CA ASN A 30 6.63 -15.94 16.05
C ASN A 30 6.73 -17.24 15.24
N CYS A 31 5.77 -17.48 14.35
CA CYS A 31 5.75 -18.67 13.50
C CYS A 31 6.95 -18.72 12.55
N PHE A 32 7.34 -17.58 11.96
CA PHE A 32 8.51 -17.51 11.08
C PHE A 32 9.83 -17.79 11.84
N THR A 33 9.99 -17.24 13.03
CA THR A 33 11.18 -17.51 13.86
C THR A 33 11.29 -18.99 14.20
N LEU A 34 10.16 -19.66 14.54
CA LEU A 34 10.12 -21.11 14.73
C LEU A 34 10.60 -21.85 13.47
N MET A 35 10.09 -21.49 12.30
CA MET A 35 10.48 -22.13 11.03
C MET A 35 11.98 -21.97 10.74
N CYS A 36 12.55 -20.78 10.94
CA CYS A 36 13.99 -20.57 10.79
C CYS A 36 14.80 -21.49 11.72
N ARG A 37 14.38 -21.63 12.98
CA ARG A 37 15.03 -22.52 13.95
C ARG A 37 14.89 -23.98 13.58
N ALA A 38 13.73 -24.41 13.09
CA ALA A 38 13.47 -25.78 12.62
C ALA A 38 14.35 -26.15 11.42
N LEU A 39 14.67 -25.18 10.54
CA LEU A 39 15.62 -25.35 9.44
C LEU A 39 17.10 -25.35 9.89
N GLY A 40 17.37 -25.22 11.18
CA GLY A 40 18.72 -25.18 11.74
C GLY A 40 19.41 -23.83 11.60
N TRP A 41 18.71 -22.77 11.19
CA TRP A 41 19.29 -21.43 11.10
C TRP A 41 19.39 -20.79 12.48
N GLU A 42 20.44 -20.02 12.71
CA GLU A 42 20.51 -19.14 13.87
C GLU A 42 19.56 -17.96 13.66
N ALA A 43 18.58 -17.81 14.55
CA ALA A 43 17.54 -16.80 14.44
C ALA A 43 17.30 -16.10 15.79
N ARG A 44 16.99 -14.81 15.74
CA ARG A 44 16.57 -13.98 16.86
C ARG A 44 15.13 -13.51 16.62
N TYR A 45 14.32 -13.54 17.66
CA TYR A 45 13.05 -12.82 17.71
C TYR A 45 13.35 -11.37 18.12
N ILE A 46 12.85 -10.41 17.34
CA ILE A 46 13.11 -8.99 17.56
C ILE A 46 11.84 -8.32 18.04
N ALA A 47 11.94 -7.60 19.15
CA ALA A 47 10.86 -6.81 19.72
C ALA A 47 11.21 -5.32 19.69
N ASP A 48 10.39 -4.54 19.00
CA ASP A 48 10.40 -3.09 19.03
C ASP A 48 9.27 -2.61 19.94
N GLU A 49 9.61 -1.77 20.92
CA GLU A 49 8.64 -1.25 21.89
C GLU A 49 7.51 -0.44 21.26
N THR A 50 7.69 0.05 20.04
CA THR A 50 6.64 0.76 19.30
C THR A 50 5.65 -0.18 18.60
N ASP A 51 5.32 -1.31 19.24
CA ASP A 51 4.31 -2.30 18.85
C ASP A 51 4.58 -2.94 17.47
N HIS A 52 5.81 -3.42 17.26
CA HIS A 52 6.13 -4.26 16.10
C HIS A 52 7.18 -5.31 16.45
N VAL A 53 7.15 -6.43 15.72
CA VAL A 53 8.05 -7.57 15.96
C VAL A 53 8.41 -8.22 14.63
N TRP A 54 9.62 -8.75 14.56
CA TRP A 54 10.16 -9.42 13.37
C TRP A 54 11.28 -10.40 13.73
N THR A 55 12.05 -10.86 12.75
CA THR A 55 13.11 -11.86 12.94
C THR A 55 14.46 -11.36 12.41
N GLU A 56 15.56 -11.74 13.04
CA GLU A 56 16.88 -11.72 12.42
C GLU A 56 17.38 -13.13 12.16
N VAL A 57 18.05 -13.35 11.03
CA VAL A 57 18.68 -14.63 10.68
C VAL A 57 20.17 -14.41 10.40
N TYR A 58 21.04 -15.21 11.01
CA TYR A 58 22.48 -15.06 10.80
C TYR A 58 22.90 -15.66 9.46
N SER A 59 23.58 -14.85 8.63
CA SER A 59 24.17 -15.32 7.37
C SER A 59 25.63 -15.69 7.58
N GLY A 60 25.95 -16.98 7.45
CA GLY A 60 27.33 -17.46 7.51
C GLY A 60 28.21 -16.92 6.37
N THR A 61 27.63 -16.69 5.19
CA THR A 61 28.34 -16.15 4.02
C THR A 61 28.63 -14.65 4.17
N ARG A 62 27.66 -13.86 4.64
CA ARG A 62 27.82 -12.41 4.88
C ARG A 62 28.43 -12.10 6.24
N ARG A 63 28.58 -13.11 7.11
CA ARG A 63 29.12 -13.03 8.46
C ARG A 63 28.43 -12.01 9.37
N ARG A 64 27.13 -11.76 9.16
CA ARG A 64 26.32 -10.83 9.96
C ARG A 64 24.86 -11.27 10.06
N TRP A 65 24.14 -10.65 10.98
CA TRP A 65 22.69 -10.79 11.10
C TRP A 65 21.99 -10.06 9.94
N LEU A 66 20.98 -10.71 9.38
CA LEU A 66 20.09 -10.15 8.37
C LEU A 66 18.74 -9.89 9.01
N HIS A 67 18.23 -8.68 8.83
CA HIS A 67 16.85 -8.35 9.16
C HIS A 67 15.89 -9.14 8.25
N CYS A 68 14.82 -9.73 8.81
CA CYS A 68 13.74 -10.39 8.07
C CYS A 68 12.38 -10.00 8.66
N ASP A 69 11.51 -9.34 7.88
CA ASP A 69 10.10 -9.10 8.24
C ASP A 69 9.18 -10.01 7.39
N PRO A 70 8.60 -11.07 7.98
CA PRO A 70 7.69 -11.96 7.26
C PRO A 70 6.34 -11.31 6.93
N CYS A 71 5.94 -10.24 7.64
CA CYS A 71 4.67 -9.54 7.38
C CYS A 71 4.75 -8.68 6.12
N GLU A 72 5.93 -8.13 5.86
CA GLU A 72 6.20 -7.27 4.71
C GLU A 72 6.89 -8.00 3.56
N ASN A 73 7.30 -9.26 3.78
CA ASN A 73 8.13 -10.04 2.85
C ASN A 73 9.42 -9.29 2.47
N VAL A 74 10.10 -8.77 3.49
CA VAL A 74 11.31 -7.95 3.34
C VAL A 74 12.50 -8.63 4.02
N CYS A 75 13.67 -8.56 3.39
CA CYS A 75 14.93 -9.04 3.93
C CYS A 75 16.02 -7.99 3.74
N ASP A 76 16.85 -7.81 4.77
CA ASP A 76 18.04 -6.96 4.79
C ASP A 76 17.79 -5.46 4.52
N CYS A 77 16.64 -4.96 4.97
CA CYS A 77 16.22 -3.55 4.88
C CYS A 77 15.90 -2.96 6.27
N PRO A 78 16.86 -2.92 7.21
CA PRO A 78 16.59 -2.55 8.60
C PRO A 78 16.09 -1.12 8.79
N LEU A 79 16.34 -0.19 7.86
CA LEU A 79 15.84 1.19 7.98
C LEU A 79 14.38 1.35 7.52
N LEU A 80 13.70 0.26 7.12
CA LEU A 80 12.29 0.25 6.73
C LEU A 80 11.38 0.95 7.75
N TYR A 81 11.62 0.73 9.04
CA TYR A 81 10.74 1.23 10.08
C TYR A 81 10.94 2.73 10.37
N GLU A 82 12.18 3.17 10.57
CA GLU A 82 12.46 4.59 10.87
C GLU A 82 12.27 5.49 9.64
N ILE A 83 12.61 5.00 8.45
CA ILE A 83 12.62 5.80 7.22
C ILE A 83 11.36 5.58 6.41
N GLY A 84 11.00 4.32 6.12
CA GLY A 84 9.82 4.00 5.33
C GLY A 84 8.54 4.30 6.08
N TRP A 85 8.42 3.82 7.32
CA TRP A 85 7.21 3.99 8.13
C TRP A 85 7.27 5.23 9.03
N GLY A 86 8.40 5.95 9.08
CA GLY A 86 8.53 7.12 9.94
C GLY A 86 8.42 6.83 11.44
N LYS A 87 8.62 5.57 11.87
CA LYS A 87 8.53 5.20 13.29
C LYS A 87 9.54 5.97 14.12
N LYS A 88 9.11 6.41 15.30
CA LYS A 88 9.97 7.05 16.31
C LYS A 88 10.52 5.98 17.26
N LEU A 89 11.48 5.20 16.79
CA LEU A 89 12.06 4.08 17.55
C LEU A 89 12.71 4.55 18.87
N SER A 90 12.66 3.71 19.91
CA SER A 90 13.31 3.88 21.22
C SER A 90 14.21 2.69 21.55
N TYR A 91 13.61 1.52 21.78
CA TYR A 91 14.30 0.28 22.12
C TYR A 91 13.88 -0.85 21.19
N VAL A 92 14.87 -1.54 20.61
CA VAL A 92 14.69 -2.72 19.78
C VAL A 92 15.60 -3.83 20.31
N MET A 93 14.98 -4.84 20.90
CA MET A 93 15.66 -5.92 21.61
C MET A 93 15.58 -7.22 20.84
N ALA A 94 16.72 -7.90 20.72
CA ALA A 94 16.84 -9.20 20.08
C ALA A 94 16.97 -10.32 21.12
N TYR A 95 16.20 -11.38 20.93
CA TYR A 95 16.19 -12.56 21.78
C TYR A 95 16.47 -13.82 20.96
N SER A 96 17.47 -14.59 21.36
CA SER A 96 17.72 -15.92 20.79
C SER A 96 17.97 -16.93 21.89
N ARG A 97 18.26 -18.19 21.50
CA ARG A 97 18.70 -19.19 22.47
C ARG A 97 20.04 -18.79 23.13
N ASP A 98 20.93 -18.14 22.38
CA ASP A 98 22.33 -17.94 22.78
C ASP A 98 22.59 -16.58 23.45
N GLU A 99 21.75 -15.58 23.18
CA GLU A 99 21.98 -14.21 23.65
C GLU A 99 20.73 -13.34 23.64
N VAL A 100 20.80 -12.28 24.47
CA VAL A 100 20.00 -11.06 24.38
C VAL A 100 20.91 -9.93 23.92
N GLN A 101 20.43 -9.07 23.02
CA GLN A 101 21.20 -7.94 22.50
C GLN A 101 20.29 -6.75 22.18
N ASP A 102 20.72 -5.55 22.55
CA ASP A 102 20.13 -4.32 22.03
C ASP A 102 20.60 -4.11 20.58
N VAL A 103 19.66 -4.21 19.64
CA VAL A 103 19.92 -4.08 18.19
C VAL A 103 19.36 -2.77 17.63
N THR A 104 18.92 -1.85 18.49
CA THR A 104 18.30 -0.56 18.11
C THR A 104 19.08 0.17 17.02
N TRP A 105 20.41 0.21 17.17
CA TRP A 105 21.31 0.96 16.29
C TRP A 105 21.36 0.44 14.85
N ARG A 106 20.99 -0.82 14.61
CA ARG A 106 20.82 -1.38 13.26
C ARG A 106 19.63 -0.77 12.53
N TYR A 107 18.55 -0.49 13.26
CA TYR A 107 17.25 -0.08 12.73
C TYR A 107 17.09 1.45 12.69
N SER A 108 18.14 2.20 13.04
CA SER A 108 18.13 3.67 13.01
C SER A 108 19.39 4.21 12.35
N CYS A 109 19.22 5.26 11.54
CA CYS A 109 20.32 6.10 11.09
C CYS A 109 20.29 7.49 11.77
N ARG A 110 19.41 7.68 12.76
CA ARG A 110 19.18 8.92 13.52
C ARG A 110 19.40 8.69 15.01
N HIS A 111 20.54 8.10 15.39
CA HIS A 111 20.85 7.63 16.75
C HIS A 111 20.62 8.69 17.83
N GLN A 112 20.99 9.96 17.58
CA GLN A 112 20.75 11.05 18.54
C GLN A 112 19.26 11.26 18.86
N LYS A 113 18.38 11.12 17.86
CA LYS A 113 16.93 11.21 18.08
C LYS A 113 16.39 10.00 18.83
N VAL A 114 16.98 8.82 18.61
CA VAL A 114 16.60 7.60 19.34
C VAL A 114 17.00 7.73 20.80
N LEU A 115 18.24 8.16 21.09
CA LEU A 115 18.73 8.42 22.45
C LEU A 115 17.81 9.37 23.22
N SER A 116 17.31 10.44 22.59
CA SER A 116 16.38 11.36 23.26
C SER A 116 15.03 10.76 23.65
N ARG A 117 14.70 9.56 23.16
CA ARG A 117 13.46 8.82 23.49
C ARG A 117 13.71 7.62 24.40
N ARG A 118 14.97 7.33 24.76
CA ARG A 118 15.34 6.20 25.60
C ARG A 118 15.36 6.64 27.06
N THR A 119 14.17 6.64 27.67
CA THR A 119 13.94 7.20 29.01
C THR A 119 13.49 6.19 30.05
N GLU A 120 13.27 4.93 29.69
CA GLU A 120 12.74 3.90 30.60
C GLU A 120 13.79 3.38 31.60
N CYS A 121 15.07 3.46 31.25
CA CYS A 121 16.20 3.09 32.10
C CYS A 121 17.48 3.82 31.65
N THR A 122 18.51 3.81 32.50
CA THR A 122 19.82 4.32 32.08
C THR A 122 20.50 3.34 31.13
N GLU A 123 21.29 3.85 30.18
CA GLU A 123 22.05 3.00 29.25
C GLU A 123 23.02 2.05 29.99
N SER A 124 23.54 2.49 31.15
CA SER A 124 24.41 1.67 32.00
C SER A 124 23.66 0.48 32.60
N ASP A 125 22.47 0.70 33.14
CA ASP A 125 21.66 -0.37 33.74
C ASP A 125 21.17 -1.35 32.69
N LEU A 126 20.76 -0.85 31.52
CA LEU A 126 20.38 -1.69 30.38
C LEU A 126 21.53 -2.57 29.92
N LEU A 127 22.71 -1.98 29.72
CA LEU A 127 23.90 -2.73 29.29
C LEU A 127 24.31 -3.78 30.32
N ALA A 128 24.34 -3.42 31.61
CA ALA A 128 24.66 -4.34 32.69
C ALA A 128 23.68 -5.53 32.72
N THR A 129 22.38 -5.27 32.57
CA THR A 129 21.33 -6.29 32.51
C THR A 129 21.51 -7.21 31.30
N ILE A 130 21.78 -6.66 30.11
CA ILE A 130 22.03 -7.45 28.89
C ILE A 130 23.26 -8.34 29.06
N MET A 131 24.34 -7.80 29.65
CA MET A 131 25.56 -8.56 29.90
C MET A 131 25.33 -9.72 30.88
N GLN A 132 24.58 -9.48 31.95
CA GLN A 132 24.19 -10.53 32.90
C GLN A 132 23.37 -11.63 32.22
N LEU A 133 22.29 -11.27 31.53
CA LEU A 133 21.42 -12.23 30.83
C LEU A 133 22.19 -13.04 29.77
N ARG A 134 23.16 -12.43 29.10
CA ARG A 134 24.04 -13.12 28.16
C ARG A 134 24.95 -14.11 28.88
N GLN A 135 25.57 -13.71 29.99
CA GLN A 135 26.45 -14.57 30.76
C GLN A 135 25.71 -15.81 31.27
N GLU A 136 24.52 -15.64 31.82
CA GLU A 136 23.66 -16.74 32.29
C GLU A 136 23.32 -17.70 31.15
N ARG A 137 22.88 -17.18 29.99
CA ARG A 137 22.56 -18.01 28.81
C ARG A 137 23.74 -18.77 28.22
N GLN A 138 24.95 -18.23 28.38
CA GLN A 138 26.16 -18.79 27.80
C GLN A 138 26.97 -19.63 28.79
N GLN A 139 26.55 -19.75 30.06
CA GLN A 139 27.33 -20.39 31.12
C GLN A 139 27.83 -21.79 30.73
N ASP A 140 26.94 -22.61 30.17
CA ASP A 140 27.17 -24.02 29.82
C ASP A 140 27.77 -24.22 28.41
N MET A 141 28.08 -23.14 27.70
CA MET A 141 28.69 -23.23 26.38
C MET A 141 30.20 -23.46 26.45
N SER A 142 30.73 -24.16 25.44
CA SER A 142 32.18 -24.32 25.27
C SER A 142 32.88 -23.00 25.02
N ASP A 143 34.15 -22.90 25.43
CA ASP A 143 34.97 -21.70 25.20
C ASP A 143 35.10 -21.35 23.71
N ALA A 144 35.13 -22.37 22.85
CA ALA A 144 35.13 -22.17 21.41
C ALA A 144 33.85 -21.47 20.90
N ARG A 145 32.67 -21.85 21.43
CA ARG A 145 31.39 -21.20 21.07
C ARG A 145 31.32 -19.78 21.64
N LYS A 146 31.74 -19.57 22.90
CA LYS A 146 31.83 -18.25 23.53
C LYS A 146 32.72 -17.31 22.71
N LEU A 147 33.92 -17.77 22.32
CA LEU A 147 34.85 -17.00 21.49
C LEU A 147 34.25 -16.68 20.11
N TYR A 148 33.54 -17.62 19.50
CA TYR A 148 32.86 -17.40 18.22
C TYR A 148 31.76 -16.33 18.32
N LEU A 149 30.93 -16.39 19.37
CA LEU A 149 29.87 -15.40 19.63
C LEU A 149 30.47 -14.01 19.93
N ASN A 150 31.54 -13.93 20.73
CA ASN A 150 32.22 -12.67 21.02
C ASN A 150 32.80 -12.01 19.76
N LYS A 151 33.37 -12.77 18.83
CA LYS A 151 33.84 -12.24 17.54
C LYS A 151 32.70 -11.62 16.71
N ARG A 152 31.52 -12.24 16.75
CA ARG A 152 30.32 -11.73 16.05
C ARG A 152 29.76 -10.49 16.72
N LEU A 153 29.73 -10.47 18.05
CA LEU A 153 29.32 -9.30 18.82
C LEU A 153 30.19 -8.09 18.48
N VAL A 154 31.52 -8.25 18.43
CA VAL A 154 32.42 -7.14 18.06
C VAL A 154 32.07 -6.61 16.65
N ALA A 155 31.85 -7.50 15.69
CA ALA A 155 31.46 -7.09 14.33
C ALA A 155 30.11 -6.35 14.31
N GLU A 156 29.14 -6.80 15.10
CA GLU A 156 27.83 -6.18 15.26
C GLU A 156 27.92 -4.80 15.93
N LEU A 157 28.75 -4.64 16.97
CA LEU A 157 28.99 -3.34 17.60
C LEU A 157 29.65 -2.34 16.65
N VAL A 158 30.58 -2.80 15.79
CA VAL A 158 31.18 -1.95 14.75
C VAL A 158 30.13 -1.53 13.71
N GLU A 159 29.22 -2.43 13.32
CA GLU A 159 28.07 -2.08 12.47
C GLU A 159 27.23 -0.96 13.12
N PHE A 160 26.97 -1.07 14.42
CA PHE A 160 26.15 -0.09 15.16
C PHE A 160 26.79 1.29 15.24
N LEU A 161 28.11 1.37 15.29
CA LEU A 161 28.83 2.66 15.31
C LEU A 161 28.82 3.36 13.94
N THR A 162 28.37 2.70 12.88
CA THR A 162 28.38 3.23 11.52
C THR A 162 26.95 3.37 10.99
N PRO A 163 26.27 4.52 11.21
CA PRO A 163 24.93 4.75 10.69
C PRO A 163 24.87 4.52 9.18
N ARG A 164 23.97 3.62 8.76
CA ARG A 164 23.78 3.28 7.35
C ARG A 164 22.99 4.38 6.63
N GLN A 165 23.21 4.50 5.33
CA GLN A 165 22.35 5.32 4.47
C GLN A 165 21.14 4.51 4.00
N PRO A 166 19.92 5.09 4.00
CA PRO A 166 18.72 4.39 3.55
C PRO A 166 18.77 4.08 2.05
N THR A 167 18.41 2.85 1.69
CA THR A 167 18.18 2.43 0.31
C THR A 167 16.76 2.81 -0.16
N GLU A 168 16.52 2.81 -1.48
CA GLU A 168 15.16 3.05 -2.02
C GLU A 168 14.14 2.00 -1.56
N ALA A 169 14.58 0.76 -1.31
CA ALA A 169 13.70 -0.29 -0.79
C ALA A 169 13.19 0.02 0.63
N GLU A 170 14.02 0.69 1.45
CA GLU A 170 13.71 1.05 2.84
C GLU A 170 12.85 2.31 2.96
N LYS A 171 12.64 3.05 1.88
CA LYS A 171 11.78 4.24 1.85
C LYS A 171 10.30 3.90 1.66
N LYS A 172 9.95 2.63 1.54
CA LYS A 172 8.58 2.17 1.31
C LYS A 172 7.77 2.20 2.61
N GLY A 173 6.57 2.78 2.55
CA GLY A 173 5.60 2.75 3.64
C GLY A 173 5.05 1.34 3.91
N ARG A 174 4.38 1.17 5.04
CA ARG A 174 3.86 -0.12 5.48
C ARG A 174 2.81 -0.68 4.51
N THR A 175 2.92 -1.97 4.21
CA THR A 175 1.98 -2.67 3.32
C THR A 175 1.02 -3.59 4.06
N SER A 176 1.39 -4.10 5.23
CA SER A 176 0.51 -4.96 6.06
C SER A 176 -0.41 -4.17 7.00
N GLY A 177 -1.57 -4.74 7.32
CA GLY A 177 -2.58 -4.11 8.18
C GLY A 177 -3.60 -3.25 7.41
N SER A 178 -4.71 -2.90 8.07
CA SER A 178 -5.75 -2.07 7.45
C SER A 178 -5.21 -0.68 7.11
N LEU A 179 -5.80 -0.02 6.11
CA LEU A 179 -5.37 1.31 5.69
C LEU A 179 -5.60 2.33 6.82
N ALA A 180 -6.75 2.24 7.49
CA ALA A 180 -7.05 3.05 8.67
C ALA A 180 -6.00 2.91 9.78
N TRP A 181 -5.53 1.67 10.05
CA TRP A 181 -4.49 1.42 11.06
C TRP A 181 -3.14 2.04 10.67
N ARG A 182 -2.74 1.88 9.41
CA ARG A 182 -1.47 2.44 8.89
C ARG A 182 -1.46 3.97 8.89
N LEU A 183 -2.57 4.58 8.48
CA LEU A 183 -2.78 6.04 8.49
C LEU A 183 -2.74 6.61 9.91
N ALA A 184 -3.47 5.99 10.85
CA ALA A 184 -3.54 6.46 12.24
C ALA A 184 -2.16 6.51 12.92
N ARG A 185 -1.23 5.66 12.48
CA ARG A 185 0.14 5.57 13.00
C ARG A 185 1.16 6.39 12.20
N GLY A 186 0.75 7.03 11.10
CA GLY A 186 1.64 7.75 10.19
C GLY A 186 2.64 6.84 9.47
N GLU A 187 2.39 5.53 9.42
CA GLU A 187 3.29 4.51 8.84
C GLU A 187 3.13 4.36 7.32
N THR A 188 2.08 4.98 6.79
CA THR A 188 1.87 5.20 5.36
C THR A 188 1.20 6.55 5.22
N ASP A 189 1.51 7.25 4.15
CA ASP A 189 0.78 8.44 3.78
C ASP A 189 -0.23 8.09 2.68
N VAL A 190 -1.48 8.52 2.86
CA VAL A 190 -2.42 8.69 1.74
C VAL A 190 -2.45 10.16 1.45
N SER A 191 -1.26 10.78 1.31
CA SER A 191 -1.20 12.08 0.69
C SER A 191 -2.00 11.90 -0.58
N GLN A 192 -3.10 12.65 -0.69
CA GLN A 192 -3.55 13.08 -1.99
C GLN A 192 -2.26 13.58 -2.60
N LYS A 193 -1.62 12.78 -3.47
CA LYS A 193 -0.70 13.35 -4.43
C LYS A 193 -1.52 14.54 -4.93
N CYS A 194 -1.02 15.75 -4.75
CA CYS A 194 -1.49 16.87 -5.53
C CYS A 194 -1.16 16.49 -6.97
N VAL A 195 -1.99 15.64 -7.56
CA VAL A 195 -1.91 15.29 -8.96
C VAL A 195 -2.48 16.52 -9.62
N ASP A 196 -1.64 17.16 -10.43
CA ASP A 196 -2.06 18.31 -11.21
C ASP A 196 -3.33 17.92 -11.98
N PRO A 197 -4.37 18.77 -11.99
CA PRO A 197 -5.63 18.46 -12.65
C PRO A 197 -5.41 18.10 -14.12
N PHE A 198 -5.67 16.85 -14.49
CA PHE A 198 -5.50 16.41 -15.88
C PHE A 198 -6.74 16.78 -16.71
N THR A 199 -6.52 17.50 -17.81
CA THR A 199 -7.57 17.84 -18.78
C THR A 199 -7.27 17.17 -20.12
N TRP A 200 -8.18 16.32 -20.57
CA TRP A 200 -8.09 15.65 -21.85
C TRP A 200 -8.41 16.63 -22.98
N LYS A 201 -7.38 16.95 -23.79
CA LYS A 201 -7.52 17.72 -25.03
C LYS A 201 -7.38 16.80 -26.24
N PRO A 202 -8.17 16.98 -27.31
CA PRO A 202 -8.06 16.15 -28.50
C PRO A 202 -6.71 16.37 -29.18
N THR A 203 -6.06 15.28 -29.57
CA THR A 203 -4.84 15.29 -30.37
C THR A 203 -5.15 15.62 -31.84
N GLN A 204 -4.13 15.97 -32.63
CA GLN A 204 -4.33 16.16 -34.07
C GLN A 204 -4.86 14.90 -34.77
N SER A 205 -4.42 13.71 -34.33
CA SER A 205 -4.89 12.43 -34.83
C SER A 205 -6.38 12.22 -34.55
N GLU A 206 -6.84 12.60 -33.36
CA GLU A 206 -8.24 12.51 -32.95
C GLU A 206 -9.13 13.51 -33.67
N ILE A 207 -8.64 14.75 -33.85
CA ILE A 207 -9.33 15.77 -34.65
C ILE A 207 -9.49 15.29 -36.10
N LYS A 208 -8.44 14.72 -36.70
CA LYS A 208 -8.49 14.17 -38.07
C LYS A 208 -9.42 12.95 -38.16
N ALA A 209 -9.44 12.10 -37.14
CA ALA A 209 -10.33 10.93 -37.06
C ALA A 209 -11.78 11.30 -36.72
N GLY A 210 -12.05 12.55 -36.31
CA GLY A 210 -13.38 12.99 -35.86
C GLY A 210 -13.85 12.32 -34.56
N LYS A 211 -12.94 11.76 -33.76
CA LYS A 211 -13.28 11.13 -32.48
C LYS A 211 -12.08 11.07 -31.53
N MET A 212 -12.39 11.20 -30.24
CA MET A 212 -11.51 10.85 -29.13
C MET A 212 -11.98 9.53 -28.52
N HIS A 213 -11.06 8.61 -28.23
CA HIS A 213 -11.40 7.30 -27.66
C HIS A 213 -10.44 6.93 -26.54
N ILE A 214 -10.92 7.02 -25.31
CA ILE A 214 -10.14 6.81 -24.08
C ILE A 214 -10.70 5.61 -23.35
N ARG A 215 -9.80 4.69 -22.99
CA ARG A 215 -10.13 3.49 -22.24
C ARG A 215 -9.27 3.40 -20.99
N TYR A 216 -9.81 2.89 -19.89
CA TYR A 216 -9.06 2.65 -18.66
C TYR A 216 -9.17 1.20 -18.22
N SER A 217 -8.04 0.61 -17.87
CA SER A 217 -7.92 -0.74 -17.32
C SER A 217 -7.47 -0.65 -15.87
N THR A 218 -8.27 -1.20 -14.97
CA THR A 218 -7.98 -1.21 -13.53
C THR A 218 -6.99 -2.30 -13.17
N SER A 219 -7.01 -3.43 -13.88
CA SER A 219 -6.03 -4.50 -13.73
C SER A 219 -4.62 -3.99 -14.05
N ARG A 220 -4.45 -3.34 -15.21
CA ARG A 220 -3.17 -2.76 -15.66
C ARG A 220 -2.87 -1.39 -15.04
N ASN A 221 -3.86 -0.78 -14.36
CA ASN A 221 -3.79 0.57 -13.80
C ASN A 221 -3.31 1.63 -14.81
N LYS A 222 -3.88 1.66 -16.01
CA LYS A 222 -3.49 2.61 -17.06
C LYS A 222 -4.65 3.04 -17.94
N TYR A 223 -4.52 4.23 -18.52
CA TYR A 223 -5.36 4.70 -19.62
C TYR A 223 -4.69 4.38 -20.97
N VAL A 224 -5.53 4.18 -21.99
CA VAL A 224 -5.12 4.00 -23.38
C VAL A 224 -5.96 4.94 -24.25
N ARG A 225 -5.28 5.77 -25.04
CA ARG A 225 -5.88 6.48 -26.17
C ARG A 225 -5.83 5.58 -27.39
N SER A 226 -6.99 5.04 -27.77
CA SER A 226 -7.08 4.14 -28.93
C SER A 226 -6.73 4.84 -30.23
N VAL A 227 -6.95 6.15 -30.29
CA VAL A 227 -6.51 6.99 -31.40
C VAL A 227 -5.17 7.62 -31.03
N GLY A 228 -4.11 7.29 -31.76
CA GLY A 228 -2.75 7.76 -31.48
C GLY A 228 -1.89 6.80 -30.64
N LEU A 229 -2.49 5.78 -30.01
CA LEU A 229 -1.80 4.71 -29.27
C LEU A 229 -0.95 5.21 -28.09
N GLU A 230 -1.38 6.28 -27.43
CA GLU A 230 -0.75 6.80 -26.22
C GLU A 230 -1.26 6.03 -24.98
N GLU A 231 -0.37 5.74 -24.02
CA GLU A 231 -0.71 5.16 -22.73
C GLU A 231 -0.35 6.11 -21.58
N ILE A 232 -1.19 6.15 -20.54
CA ILE A 232 -0.94 6.91 -19.32
C ILE A 232 -1.02 5.95 -18.12
N GLU A 233 0.11 5.71 -17.46
CA GLU A 233 0.20 4.88 -16.26
C GLU A 233 -0.41 5.60 -15.05
N GLY A 234 -1.16 4.87 -14.22
CA GLY A 234 -1.81 5.39 -13.02
C GLY A 234 -3.19 5.97 -13.28
N TRP A 235 -4.21 5.47 -12.56
CA TRP A 235 -5.57 6.00 -12.61
C TRP A 235 -5.64 7.48 -12.24
N GLU A 236 -4.78 7.92 -11.32
CA GLU A 236 -4.75 9.28 -10.83
C GLU A 236 -4.32 10.28 -11.92
N ASN A 237 -3.43 9.86 -12.83
CA ASN A 237 -2.80 10.74 -13.83
C ASN A 237 -3.71 11.09 -15.01
N GLY A 238 -4.86 10.43 -15.14
CA GLY A 238 -5.89 10.77 -16.13
C GLY A 238 -7.08 11.53 -15.55
N THR A 239 -7.05 11.86 -14.26
CA THR A 239 -8.19 12.48 -13.55
C THR A 239 -7.97 13.98 -13.35
N PHE A 240 -9.06 14.74 -13.47
CA PHE A 240 -9.06 16.18 -13.25
C PHE A 240 -9.15 16.52 -11.76
N GLN A 241 -10.05 15.84 -11.05
CA GLN A 241 -10.24 16.03 -9.62
C GLN A 241 -10.55 14.68 -8.97
N MET A 242 -9.98 14.46 -7.79
CA MET A 242 -10.30 13.29 -6.98
C MET A 242 -10.28 13.64 -5.48
N LYS A 243 -11.17 13.00 -4.72
CA LYS A 243 -11.24 13.16 -3.26
C LYS A 243 -11.61 11.82 -2.64
N SER A 244 -10.83 11.37 -1.66
CA SER A 244 -11.14 10.17 -0.86
C SER A 244 -11.40 8.92 -1.70
N VAL A 245 -10.63 8.70 -2.77
CA VAL A 245 -10.69 7.49 -3.59
C VAL A 245 -9.29 6.91 -3.75
N PHE A 246 -9.19 5.58 -3.75
CA PHE A 246 -7.96 4.86 -4.03
C PHE A 246 -8.22 3.61 -4.87
N ARG A 247 -7.16 3.11 -5.52
CA ARG A 247 -7.16 1.79 -6.17
C ARG A 247 -6.84 0.71 -5.15
N LYS A 248 -7.75 -0.25 -4.99
CA LYS A 248 -7.54 -1.46 -4.19
C LYS A 248 -7.18 -2.63 -5.10
N GLU A 249 -6.19 -3.41 -4.67
CA GLU A 249 -5.87 -4.71 -5.24
C GLU A 249 -6.04 -5.80 -4.16
N GLU A 250 -6.85 -6.81 -4.47
CA GLU A 250 -7.10 -7.96 -3.63
C GLU A 250 -6.34 -9.16 -4.21
N LYS A 251 -5.21 -9.52 -3.58
CA LYS A 251 -4.38 -10.63 -4.06
C LYS A 251 -5.08 -11.99 -3.95
N ASP A 252 -5.85 -12.19 -2.89
CA ASP A 252 -6.57 -13.45 -2.64
C ASP A 252 -7.65 -13.71 -3.70
N TRP A 253 -8.33 -12.65 -4.14
CA TRP A 253 -9.43 -12.72 -5.10
C TRP A 253 -9.03 -12.42 -6.54
N LYS A 254 -7.76 -12.02 -6.76
CA LYS A 254 -7.25 -11.55 -8.05
C LYS A 254 -8.12 -10.45 -8.64
N MET A 255 -8.46 -9.44 -7.84
CA MET A 255 -9.37 -8.36 -8.23
C MET A 255 -8.73 -7.00 -8.00
N ALA A 256 -9.03 -6.05 -8.89
CA ALA A 256 -8.65 -4.65 -8.75
C ALA A 256 -9.87 -3.75 -9.01
N TYR A 257 -10.01 -2.67 -8.24
CA TYR A 257 -11.12 -1.71 -8.34
C TYR A 257 -10.74 -0.36 -7.72
N LEU A 258 -11.50 0.69 -8.04
CA LEU A 258 -11.44 1.95 -7.30
C LEU A 258 -12.58 1.99 -6.27
N ALA A 259 -12.29 2.48 -5.06
CA ALA A 259 -13.26 2.58 -3.98
C ALA A 259 -12.96 3.79 -3.08
N THR A 260 -13.91 4.16 -2.23
CA THR A 260 -13.72 5.22 -1.24
C THR A 260 -12.62 4.83 -0.26
N THR A 261 -11.78 5.78 0.14
CA THR A 261 -10.73 5.56 1.15
C THR A 261 -11.33 5.15 2.49
N GLU A 262 -10.71 4.20 3.19
CA GLU A 262 -11.13 3.79 4.54
C GLU A 262 -11.25 5.00 5.47
N GLY A 263 -12.40 5.13 6.16
CA GLY A 263 -12.68 6.24 7.08
C GLY A 263 -13.28 7.49 6.44
N SER A 264 -13.47 7.52 5.11
CA SER A 264 -14.27 8.56 4.44
C SER A 264 -15.70 8.07 4.19
N ASP A 265 -16.69 8.96 4.33
CA ASP A 265 -18.10 8.64 4.05
C ASP A 265 -18.42 8.67 2.54
N GLU A 266 -17.64 9.43 1.78
CA GLU A 266 -17.86 9.72 0.37
C GLU A 266 -16.54 9.79 -0.39
N GLY A 267 -16.56 9.43 -1.67
CA GLY A 267 -15.44 9.60 -2.58
C GLY A 267 -15.90 10.19 -3.91
N THR A 268 -15.06 10.99 -4.55
CA THR A 268 -15.37 11.61 -5.85
C THR A 268 -14.20 11.45 -6.80
N ILE A 269 -14.49 11.15 -8.07
CA ILE A 269 -13.54 11.19 -9.18
C ILE A 269 -14.17 11.97 -10.33
N MET A 270 -13.39 12.80 -11.02
CA MET A 270 -13.82 13.56 -12.19
C MET A 270 -12.77 13.48 -13.30
N TRP A 271 -13.25 13.28 -14.53
CA TRP A 271 -12.51 13.42 -15.78
C TRP A 271 -13.04 14.65 -16.52
N LYS A 272 -12.14 15.51 -17.01
CA LYS A 272 -12.48 16.72 -17.74
C LYS A 272 -11.95 16.67 -19.16
N PHE A 273 -12.79 17.08 -20.10
CA PHE A 273 -12.50 17.15 -21.52
C PHE A 273 -12.67 18.59 -22.01
N ASP A 274 -11.69 19.12 -22.74
CA ASP A 274 -11.70 20.49 -23.25
C ASP A 274 -11.32 20.53 -24.73
N PHE A 275 -12.25 21.04 -25.54
CA PHE A 275 -12.19 21.12 -26.99
C PHE A 275 -12.02 22.58 -27.48
N THR A 276 -11.97 23.56 -26.58
CA THR A 276 -12.04 25.00 -26.91
C THR A 276 -11.00 25.42 -27.98
N ASP A 277 -9.77 24.93 -27.88
CA ASP A 277 -8.67 25.32 -28.78
C ASP A 277 -8.51 24.37 -29.99
N SER A 278 -9.43 23.42 -30.18
CA SER A 278 -9.29 22.34 -31.17
C SER A 278 -9.93 22.63 -32.53
N GLY A 279 -10.74 23.69 -32.63
CA GLY A 279 -11.60 23.94 -33.78
C GLY A 279 -12.72 22.90 -33.96
N THR A 280 -12.98 22.10 -32.92
CA THR A 280 -14.04 21.10 -32.88
C THR A 280 -14.92 21.24 -31.64
N VAL A 281 -16.14 20.74 -31.74
CA VAL A 281 -17.11 20.61 -30.66
C VAL A 281 -17.60 19.17 -30.59
N VAL A 282 -18.24 18.83 -29.47
CA VAL A 282 -18.88 17.53 -29.29
C VAL A 282 -20.02 17.35 -30.29
N ASP A 283 -20.09 16.20 -30.95
CA ASP A 283 -21.26 15.77 -31.74
C ASP A 283 -22.15 14.79 -30.95
N SER A 284 -21.51 13.78 -30.36
CA SER A 284 -22.15 12.77 -29.52
C SER A 284 -21.12 12.13 -28.60
N VAL A 285 -21.61 11.51 -27.53
CA VAL A 285 -20.80 10.85 -26.50
C VAL A 285 -21.32 9.43 -26.28
N CYS A 286 -20.42 8.46 -26.26
CA CYS A 286 -20.67 7.10 -25.83
C CYS A 286 -19.80 6.80 -24.60
N ILE A 287 -20.40 6.29 -23.52
CA ILE A 287 -19.69 5.89 -22.30
C ILE A 287 -20.14 4.48 -21.93
N GLN A 288 -19.17 3.59 -21.74
CA GLN A 288 -19.37 2.31 -21.08
C GLN A 288 -18.61 2.35 -19.75
N CYS A 289 -19.33 2.09 -18.66
CA CYS A 289 -18.78 2.14 -17.31
C CYS A 289 -19.35 0.99 -16.49
N SER A 290 -18.48 0.26 -15.79
CA SER A 290 -18.88 -0.81 -14.87
C SER A 290 -18.73 -0.37 -13.42
N THR A 291 -19.78 -0.64 -12.64
CA THR A 291 -19.81 -0.42 -11.19
C THR A 291 -20.19 -1.71 -10.50
N TRP A 292 -19.70 -1.91 -9.29
CA TRP A 292 -20.08 -3.03 -8.45
C TRP A 292 -20.53 -2.50 -7.10
N LEU A 293 -21.79 -2.80 -6.76
CA LEU A 293 -22.44 -2.32 -5.55
C LEU A 293 -22.78 -3.50 -4.64
N ARG A 294 -22.57 -3.32 -3.34
CA ARG A 294 -22.99 -4.27 -2.30
C ARG A 294 -23.73 -3.53 -1.19
N ASP A 295 -24.70 -4.20 -0.57
CA ASP A 295 -25.47 -3.69 0.57
C ASP A 295 -26.05 -2.29 0.29
N THR A 296 -25.65 -1.28 1.05
CA THR A 296 -26.13 0.10 0.92
C THR A 296 -25.18 1.04 0.19
N GLY A 297 -24.11 0.51 -0.41
CA GLY A 297 -23.17 1.31 -1.21
C GLY A 297 -23.86 1.90 -2.43
N ARG A 298 -23.49 3.13 -2.80
CA ARG A 298 -24.07 3.83 -3.96
C ARG A 298 -23.00 4.46 -4.82
N VAL A 299 -23.22 4.43 -6.12
CA VAL A 299 -22.44 5.17 -7.11
C VAL A 299 -23.39 6.01 -7.94
N LEU A 300 -23.06 7.28 -8.13
CA LEU A 300 -23.76 8.20 -9.02
C LEU A 300 -22.78 8.70 -10.09
N LEU A 301 -23.01 8.28 -11.33
CA LEU A 301 -22.23 8.70 -12.48
C LEU A 301 -22.97 9.82 -13.22
N LYS A 302 -22.26 10.89 -13.54
CA LYS A 302 -22.82 12.06 -14.23
C LYS A 302 -21.90 12.49 -15.36
N LEU A 303 -22.48 12.79 -16.51
CA LEU A 303 -21.84 13.55 -17.58
C LEU A 303 -22.46 14.94 -17.62
N CYS A 304 -21.65 15.99 -17.57
CA CYS A 304 -22.11 17.37 -17.53
C CYS A 304 -21.37 18.27 -18.53
N ALA A 305 -22.06 19.32 -18.99
CA ALA A 305 -21.51 20.46 -19.70
C ALA A 305 -22.11 21.74 -19.10
N GLY A 306 -21.37 22.41 -18.20
CA GLY A 306 -21.94 23.51 -17.41
C GLY A 306 -23.10 23.00 -16.54
N ASP A 307 -24.27 23.61 -16.69
CA ASP A 307 -25.47 23.27 -15.90
C ASP A 307 -26.27 22.08 -16.46
N THR A 308 -25.98 21.65 -17.69
CA THR A 308 -26.65 20.50 -18.30
C THR A 308 -25.94 19.22 -17.86
N CYS A 309 -26.69 18.27 -17.28
CA CYS A 309 -26.15 16.99 -16.83
C CYS A 309 -27.06 15.82 -17.21
N ALA A 310 -26.46 14.67 -17.52
CA ALA A 310 -27.11 13.39 -17.75
C ALA A 310 -26.56 12.32 -16.79
N LEU A 311 -27.43 11.42 -16.33
CA LEU A 311 -27.03 10.27 -15.53
C LEU A 311 -26.52 9.17 -16.44
N VAL A 312 -25.33 8.65 -16.13
CA VAL A 312 -24.72 7.55 -16.89
C VAL A 312 -24.98 6.24 -16.14
N PRO A 313 -25.56 5.21 -16.76
CA PRO A 313 -25.64 3.87 -16.18
C PRO A 313 -24.26 3.29 -15.86
N GLY A 314 -24.13 2.68 -14.69
CA GLY A 314 -22.93 1.96 -14.26
C GLY A 314 -23.05 0.44 -14.44
N ASP A 315 -23.93 -0.03 -15.32
CA ASP A 315 -24.27 -1.44 -15.50
C ASP A 315 -23.38 -2.17 -16.53
N GLY A 316 -22.33 -1.50 -17.01
CA GLY A 316 -21.40 -2.03 -18.01
C GLY A 316 -21.91 -1.98 -19.45
N LYS A 317 -23.12 -1.45 -19.69
CA LYS A 317 -23.63 -1.24 -21.06
C LYS A 317 -23.21 0.11 -21.62
N VAL A 318 -23.30 0.24 -22.94
CA VAL A 318 -23.02 1.50 -23.63
C VAL A 318 -24.18 2.47 -23.41
N PHE A 319 -23.87 3.62 -22.83
CA PHE A 319 -24.71 4.80 -22.79
C PHE A 319 -24.33 5.73 -23.93
N GLU A 320 -25.27 6.09 -24.79
CA GLU A 320 -25.06 6.99 -25.92
C GLU A 320 -26.01 8.19 -25.83
N THR A 321 -25.48 9.39 -26.04
CA THR A 321 -26.27 10.64 -26.02
C THR A 321 -25.70 11.67 -26.98
N SER A 322 -26.60 12.50 -27.54
CA SER A 322 -26.26 13.70 -28.30
C SER A 322 -26.68 14.99 -27.59
N ASP A 323 -27.09 14.92 -26.32
CA ASP A 323 -27.60 16.07 -25.56
C ASP A 323 -26.55 17.16 -25.34
N PHE A 324 -25.27 16.78 -25.45
CA PHE A 324 -24.12 17.67 -25.32
C PHE A 324 -23.54 18.14 -26.66
N ARG A 325 -24.30 17.99 -27.75
CA ARG A 325 -23.87 18.44 -29.08
C ARG A 325 -23.60 19.95 -29.06
N GLY A 326 -22.45 20.35 -29.60
CA GLY A 326 -21.99 21.74 -29.66
C GLY A 326 -21.20 22.19 -28.44
N CYS A 327 -21.13 21.39 -27.37
CA CYS A 327 -20.35 21.75 -26.19
C CYS A 327 -18.83 21.70 -26.48
N SER A 328 -18.10 22.65 -25.91
CA SER A 328 -16.63 22.71 -25.96
C SER A 328 -15.96 22.12 -24.71
N LYS A 329 -16.72 21.80 -23.67
CA LYS A 329 -16.22 21.20 -22.42
C LYS A 329 -17.18 20.14 -21.91
N LEU A 330 -16.63 19.04 -21.40
CA LEU A 330 -17.38 17.98 -20.75
C LEU A 330 -16.71 17.55 -19.45
N GLU A 331 -17.52 17.17 -18.48
CA GLU A 331 -17.08 16.64 -17.19
C GLU A 331 -17.82 15.33 -16.92
N PHE A 332 -17.08 14.22 -16.88
CA PHE A 332 -17.59 12.93 -16.44
C PHE A 332 -17.16 12.73 -14.98
N SER A 333 -18.11 12.43 -14.08
CA SER A 333 -17.82 12.31 -12.66
C SER A 333 -18.50 11.10 -12.04
N ALA A 334 -17.84 10.52 -11.04
CA ALA A 334 -18.33 9.43 -10.23
C ALA A 334 -18.35 9.87 -8.76
N HIS A 335 -19.51 9.79 -8.13
CA HIS A 335 -19.69 10.05 -6.70
C HIS A 335 -20.03 8.74 -6.00
N LEU A 336 -19.15 8.29 -5.12
CA LEU A 336 -19.26 7.07 -4.35
C LEU A 336 -19.70 7.41 -2.94
N ARG A 337 -20.70 6.67 -2.43
CA ARG A 337 -21.09 6.72 -1.02
C ARG A 337 -20.87 5.35 -0.41
N VAL A 338 -20.20 5.33 0.74
CA VAL A 338 -19.88 4.08 1.43
C VAL A 338 -21.13 3.36 1.91
N GLY A 339 -21.03 2.03 2.02
CA GLY A 339 -22.06 1.22 2.65
C GLY A 339 -21.99 1.29 4.19
N ILE A 340 -23.06 0.85 4.84
CA ILE A 340 -23.13 0.78 6.31
C ILE A 340 -22.37 -0.46 6.81
N GLY A 341 -21.61 -0.29 7.89
CA GLY A 341 -20.93 -1.37 8.60
C GLY A 341 -19.42 -1.42 8.37
N ASP A 342 -18.77 -2.37 9.06
CA ASP A 342 -17.33 -2.55 8.95
C ASP A 342 -16.95 -2.99 7.53
N GLY A 343 -15.92 -2.36 6.95
CA GLY A 343 -15.58 -2.52 5.53
C GLY A 343 -16.58 -1.87 4.55
N GLY A 344 -17.42 -0.92 4.99
CA GLY A 344 -18.38 -0.23 4.12
C GLY A 344 -17.75 0.54 2.94
N TRP A 345 -16.49 0.92 3.06
CA TRP A 345 -15.72 1.65 2.04
C TRP A 345 -15.62 0.90 0.69
N GLN A 346 -15.66 -0.44 0.70
CA GLN A 346 -15.60 -1.29 -0.50
C GLN A 346 -16.99 -1.69 -1.02
N HIS A 347 -18.09 -1.17 -0.46
CA HIS A 347 -19.45 -1.51 -0.90
C HIS A 347 -19.87 -0.77 -2.18
N ALA A 348 -19.12 0.27 -2.57
CA ALA A 348 -19.25 0.98 -3.83
C ALA A 348 -17.90 0.90 -4.54
N GLN A 349 -17.86 0.21 -5.68
CA GLN A 349 -16.63 0.00 -6.44
C GLN A 349 -16.83 0.45 -7.88
N LEU A 350 -15.85 1.19 -8.41
CA LEU A 350 -15.74 1.46 -9.83
C LEU A 350 -14.79 0.45 -10.46
N PHE A 351 -15.14 0.02 -11.65
CA PHE A 351 -14.23 -0.66 -12.56
C PHE A 351 -13.64 -1.97 -12.00
N ARG A 352 -14.44 -2.72 -11.24
CA ARG A 352 -14.03 -4.02 -10.67
C ARG A 352 -13.65 -4.97 -11.79
N GLN A 353 -12.39 -5.39 -11.79
CA GLN A 353 -11.78 -6.17 -12.87
C GLN A 353 -10.88 -7.27 -12.30
N ASN A 354 -10.84 -8.43 -12.96
CA ASN A 354 -9.90 -9.48 -12.60
C ASN A 354 -8.46 -9.05 -12.97
N THR A 355 -7.48 -9.28 -12.10
CA THR A 355 -6.09 -8.88 -12.36
C THR A 355 -5.39 -9.70 -13.46
N GLY A 356 -5.99 -10.82 -13.89
CA GLY A 356 -5.54 -11.58 -15.07
C GLY A 356 -6.12 -11.10 -16.40
N GLU A 357 -7.17 -10.28 -16.39
CA GLU A 357 -7.81 -9.76 -17.61
C GLU A 357 -7.09 -8.48 -18.07
N ASN A 358 -6.38 -8.58 -19.20
CA ASN A 358 -5.54 -7.49 -19.72
C ASN A 358 -6.13 -6.78 -20.96
N GLU A 359 -7.17 -7.35 -21.55
CA GLU A 359 -7.77 -6.85 -22.80
C GLU A 359 -9.09 -6.09 -22.58
N ASP A 360 -9.67 -6.20 -21.39
CA ASP A 360 -10.92 -5.54 -21.05
C ASP A 360 -10.69 -4.14 -20.45
N TYR A 361 -11.63 -3.24 -20.77
CA TYR A 361 -11.59 -1.84 -20.35
C TYR A 361 -12.90 -1.47 -19.64
N PRO A 362 -12.96 -1.60 -18.31
CA PRO A 362 -14.16 -1.33 -17.52
C PRO A 362 -14.69 0.12 -17.61
N LEU A 363 -13.87 1.03 -18.12
CA LEU A 363 -14.26 2.37 -18.56
C LEU A 363 -13.83 2.55 -20.03
N ASP A 364 -14.79 2.85 -20.88
CA ASP A 364 -14.58 3.20 -22.29
C ASP A 364 -15.39 4.46 -22.62
N ILE A 365 -14.71 5.51 -23.06
CA ILE A 365 -15.29 6.81 -23.40
C ILE A 365 -14.96 7.14 -24.85
N ILE A 366 -15.99 7.30 -25.68
CA ILE A 366 -15.88 7.75 -27.06
C ILE A 366 -16.59 9.09 -27.18
N ILE A 367 -15.87 10.12 -27.63
CA ILE A 367 -16.46 11.44 -27.90
C ILE A 367 -16.27 11.70 -29.40
N ARG A 368 -17.38 11.76 -30.13
CA ARG A 368 -17.36 12.12 -31.56
C ARG A 368 -17.29 13.62 -31.69
N LEU A 369 -16.43 14.08 -32.60
CA LEU A 369 -16.09 15.49 -32.78
C LEU A 369 -16.65 15.98 -34.11
N LYS A 370 -17.20 17.20 -34.11
CA LYS A 370 -17.63 17.92 -35.30
C LYS A 370 -16.85 19.24 -35.39
N LYS A 371 -16.44 19.64 -36.59
CA LYS A 371 -15.77 20.94 -36.80
C LYS A 371 -16.72 22.10 -36.45
N CYS A 372 -16.16 23.14 -35.84
CA CYS A 372 -16.86 24.42 -35.72
C CYS A 372 -17.10 24.98 -37.13
N LEU A 373 -18.33 25.45 -37.40
CA LEU A 373 -18.67 26.15 -38.64
C LEU A 373 -18.17 27.60 -38.59
#